data_AF-A0A367QBI1-F1
#
_entry.id   AF-A0A367QBI1-F1
#
_cell.length_a   1.000
_cell.length_b   1.000
_cell.length_c   1.000
_cell.angle_alpha   90.00
_cell.angle_beta   90.00
_cell.angle_gamma   90.00
#
_symmetry.space_group_name_H-M   'P 1'
#
loop_
_entity.id
_entity.type
_entity.pdbx_description
1 polymer ?
#
loop_
_entity_poly.entity_id
_entity_poly.type
_entity_poly.pdbx_seq_one_letter_code
_entity_poly.pdbx_strand_id
1 'polypeptide(L)'
;MPESLENRFLEEVRKLKQKKRKRMVRIGVLLLVVAMVSACVYLFFQGNLAISNTTLIFSIFALILIVFIFKKKIFLLRYQSNTQSFLLWQNNNFKWIKPKYLLGYTLLILALIYQTNPYLFTNTVNDLVNSIVYKPTPPVLNSPWPWQDNTRIDPIIANMPSDVETSIESVAKYIAQHQSDPYLRIKAIHDYVISRVTYDLDVLKTGIRPAQDAKTVFLTHKGVCEGYANLFMALGRAIGADVVYIRGKIRRDLAPVELIPKVVRLVNSDYDWTNHAWNAVKILDNWQLVDTTWDDRDSSEIRFSSYSTEYLTLPPQIMSISHFPDQLDWQLLPRREDYNTFENKPLLTPQFFIEDLTLISPTEYKTNVEKRAVIKINSSPNYRKKIVALYTKVQKSESSFWELPGSVNLLEDNQQTQRKLQDIKKCESQWNESTETEISCKFAESGDYEVYMLSLGKKISLLGQLKFHTLLR
;
A
#
# COMPACT_ATOMS: atom_id res chain seq x y z
N MET A 1 67.42 -26.87 -24.67
CA MET A 1 66.36 -26.99 -25.70
C MET A 1 67.01 -26.54 -27.01
N PRO A 2 66.83 -27.23 -28.15
CA PRO A 2 67.44 -26.77 -29.40
C PRO A 2 66.87 -25.40 -29.78
N GLU A 3 67.73 -24.47 -30.21
CA GLU A 3 67.42 -23.07 -30.51
C GLU A 3 66.26 -22.90 -31.53
N SER A 4 66.06 -23.90 -32.39
CA SER A 4 64.97 -23.96 -33.37
C SER A 4 63.58 -24.28 -32.79
N LEU A 5 63.53 -24.84 -31.58
CA LEU A 5 62.30 -25.18 -30.87
C LEU A 5 61.82 -23.99 -30.01
N GLU A 6 62.77 -23.27 -29.39
CA GLU A 6 62.49 -22.06 -28.61
C GLU A 6 61.95 -20.92 -29.50
N ASN A 7 62.56 -20.71 -30.66
CA ASN A 7 62.09 -19.71 -31.62
C ASN A 7 60.67 -20.02 -32.14
N ARG A 8 60.35 -21.29 -32.41
CA ARG A 8 59.00 -21.72 -32.80
C ARG A 8 57.97 -21.52 -31.68
N PHE A 9 58.35 -21.84 -30.44
CA PHE A 9 57.50 -21.64 -29.28
C PHE A 9 57.19 -20.14 -29.06
N LEU A 10 58.21 -19.28 -29.12
CA LEU A 10 58.04 -17.83 -28.97
C LEU A 10 57.17 -17.23 -30.08
N GLU A 11 57.27 -17.75 -31.32
CA GLU A 11 56.44 -17.30 -32.43
C GLU A 11 54.96 -17.67 -32.23
N GLU A 12 54.65 -18.88 -31.78
CA GLU A 12 53.27 -19.29 -31.46
C GLU A 12 52.70 -18.51 -30.26
N VAL A 13 53.51 -18.24 -29.24
CA VAL A 13 53.11 -17.38 -28.13
C VAL A 13 52.79 -15.96 -28.61
N ARG A 14 53.56 -15.40 -29.56
CA ARG A 14 53.27 -14.09 -30.17
C ARG A 14 51.96 -14.12 -30.96
N LYS A 15 51.71 -15.16 -31.77
CA LYS A 15 50.45 -15.33 -32.52
C LYS A 15 49.24 -15.41 -31.59
N LEU A 16 49.35 -16.15 -30.48
CA LEU A 16 48.29 -16.26 -29.48
C LEU A 16 48.03 -14.93 -28.76
N LYS A 17 49.08 -14.20 -28.37
CA LYS A 17 48.94 -12.86 -27.78
C LYS A 17 48.27 -11.88 -28.76
N GLN A 18 48.63 -11.92 -30.03
CA GLN A 18 48.06 -11.04 -31.06
C GLN A 18 46.58 -11.39 -31.35
N LYS A 19 46.21 -12.68 -31.35
CA LYS A 19 44.83 -13.15 -31.47
C LYS A 19 43.98 -12.74 -30.27
N LYS A 20 44.53 -12.83 -29.05
CA LYS A 20 43.88 -12.35 -27.82
C LYS A 20 43.67 -10.83 -27.85
N ARG A 21 44.67 -10.05 -28.29
CA ARG A 21 44.56 -8.59 -28.43
C ARG A 21 43.50 -8.18 -29.46
N LYS A 22 43.46 -8.82 -30.64
CA LYS A 22 42.41 -8.58 -31.65
C LYS A 22 41.01 -8.92 -31.13
N ARG A 23 40.87 -9.98 -30.32
CA ARG A 23 39.58 -10.35 -29.68
C ARG A 23 39.15 -9.34 -28.63
N MET A 24 40.07 -8.86 -27.79
CA MET A 24 39.81 -7.83 -26.78
C MET A 24 39.40 -6.50 -27.42
N VAL A 25 40.07 -6.09 -28.51
CA VAL A 25 39.70 -4.88 -29.26
C VAL A 25 38.29 -5.00 -29.85
N ARG A 26 37.92 -6.15 -30.43
CA ARG A 26 36.56 -6.37 -30.95
C ARG A 26 35.48 -6.32 -29.86
N ILE A 27 35.78 -6.85 -28.67
CA ILE A 27 34.87 -6.77 -27.51
C ILE A 27 34.76 -5.32 -27.02
N GLY A 28 35.87 -4.59 -26.95
CA GLY A 28 35.88 -3.18 -26.58
C GLY A 28 35.07 -2.30 -27.53
N VAL A 29 35.21 -2.52 -28.86
CA VAL A 29 34.40 -1.81 -29.87
C VAL A 29 32.91 -2.14 -29.73
N LEU A 30 32.55 -3.40 -29.45
CA LEU A 30 31.14 -3.78 -29.24
C LEU A 30 30.55 -3.11 -27.98
N LEU A 31 31.31 -3.06 -26.89
CA LEU A 31 30.90 -2.39 -25.65
C LEU A 31 30.76 -0.87 -25.84
N LEU A 32 31.64 -0.25 -26.62
CA LEU A 32 31.56 1.17 -26.97
C LEU A 32 30.29 1.48 -27.77
N VAL A 33 29.95 0.64 -28.75
CA VAL A 33 28.71 0.78 -29.55
C VAL A 33 27.48 0.63 -28.66
N VAL A 34 27.47 -0.35 -27.74
CA VAL A 34 26.36 -0.52 -26.78
C VAL A 34 26.22 0.70 -25.87
N ALA A 35 27.33 1.22 -25.33
CA ALA A 35 27.32 2.41 -24.50
C ALA A 35 26.80 3.65 -25.25
N MET A 36 27.17 3.82 -26.52
CA MET A 36 26.66 4.90 -27.36
C MET A 36 25.16 4.77 -27.63
N VAL A 37 24.67 3.56 -27.92
CA VAL A 37 23.22 3.32 -28.13
C VAL A 37 22.44 3.57 -26.84
N SER A 38 22.94 3.10 -25.70
CA SER A 38 22.33 3.36 -24.40
C SER A 38 22.31 4.84 -24.05
N ALA A 39 23.38 5.58 -24.34
CA ALA A 39 23.43 7.04 -24.16
C ALA A 39 22.44 7.78 -25.07
N CYS A 40 22.31 7.36 -26.33
CA CYS A 40 21.31 7.93 -27.25
C CYS A 40 19.88 7.66 -26.78
N VAL A 41 19.58 6.46 -26.28
CA VAL A 41 18.25 6.12 -25.72
C VAL A 41 17.99 6.92 -24.44
N TYR A 42 18.98 7.05 -23.56
CA TYR A 42 18.86 7.86 -22.35
C TYR A 42 18.57 9.34 -22.65
N LEU A 43 19.29 9.92 -23.63
CA LEU A 43 19.06 11.30 -24.07
C LEU A 43 17.71 11.47 -24.80
N PHE A 44 17.22 10.43 -25.49
CA PHE A 44 15.90 10.41 -26.12
C PHE A 44 14.76 10.45 -25.09
N PHE A 45 14.89 9.74 -23.96
CA PHE A 45 13.87 9.72 -22.90
C PHE A 45 13.90 10.96 -21.98
N GLN A 46 15.01 11.68 -21.92
CA GLN A 46 15.14 12.96 -21.20
C GLN A 46 14.52 14.16 -21.95
N GLY A 47 13.86 13.93 -23.10
CA GLY A 47 13.14 14.98 -23.84
C GLY A 47 14.03 15.96 -24.63
N ASN A 48 15.33 15.69 -24.76
CA ASN A 48 16.29 16.59 -25.41
C ASN A 48 16.46 16.38 -26.92
N LEU A 49 15.59 15.62 -27.58
CA LEU A 49 15.60 15.42 -29.04
C LEU A 49 14.20 15.58 -29.63
N ALA A 50 14.02 16.67 -30.37
CA ALA A 50 12.81 16.94 -31.15
C ALA A 50 12.57 15.82 -32.17
N ILE A 51 11.37 15.26 -32.11
CA ILE A 51 10.95 14.08 -32.88
C ILE A 51 10.83 14.45 -34.37
N SER A 52 11.65 13.85 -35.22
CA SER A 52 11.46 13.84 -36.68
C SER A 52 10.90 12.50 -37.14
N ASN A 53 10.27 12.47 -38.32
CA ASN A 53 9.63 11.32 -38.99
C ASN A 53 10.47 10.03 -39.09
N THR A 54 11.75 10.08 -38.72
CA THR A 54 12.68 8.94 -38.68
C THR A 54 12.34 7.93 -37.56
N THR A 55 11.83 8.36 -36.40
CA THR A 55 11.51 7.45 -35.28
C THR A 55 10.27 6.60 -35.52
N LEU A 56 9.28 7.14 -36.26
CA LEU A 56 8.12 6.38 -36.73
C LEU A 56 8.54 5.29 -37.73
N ILE A 57 9.54 5.58 -38.57
CA ILE A 57 10.07 4.62 -39.54
C ILE A 57 10.78 3.46 -38.81
N PHE A 58 11.57 3.73 -37.77
CA PHE A 58 12.26 2.67 -37.02
C PHE A 58 11.32 1.78 -36.20
N SER A 59 10.24 2.33 -35.63
CA SER A 59 9.23 1.52 -34.92
C SER A 59 8.41 0.66 -35.87
N ILE A 60 8.07 1.15 -37.07
CA ILE A 60 7.44 0.38 -38.15
C ILE A 60 8.38 -0.73 -38.63
N PHE A 61 9.67 -0.46 -38.82
CA PHE A 61 10.66 -1.48 -39.19
C PHE A 61 10.81 -2.58 -38.12
N ALA A 62 10.79 -2.22 -36.83
CA ALA A 62 10.82 -3.18 -35.74
C ALA A 62 9.56 -4.08 -35.73
N LEU A 63 8.38 -3.51 -35.98
CA LEU A 63 7.13 -4.26 -36.05
C LEU A 63 7.09 -5.21 -37.27
N ILE A 64 7.56 -4.75 -38.43
CA ILE A 64 7.69 -5.57 -39.64
C ILE A 64 8.65 -6.74 -39.40
N LEU A 65 9.77 -6.51 -38.70
CA LEU A 65 10.74 -7.56 -38.35
C LEU A 65 10.11 -8.63 -37.44
N ILE A 66 9.32 -8.22 -36.45
CA ILE A 66 8.61 -9.12 -35.53
C ILE A 66 7.57 -9.96 -36.28
N VAL A 67 6.77 -9.33 -37.15
CA VAL A 67 5.78 -10.03 -37.98
C VAL A 67 6.44 -11.01 -38.96
N PHE A 68 7.61 -10.66 -39.52
CA PHE A 68 8.37 -11.53 -40.41
C PHE A 68 8.94 -12.75 -39.68
N ILE A 69 9.40 -12.58 -38.44
CA ILE A 69 9.86 -13.67 -37.57
C ILE A 69 8.70 -14.62 -37.22
N PHE A 70 7.50 -14.08 -36.93
CA PHE A 70 6.32 -14.88 -36.60
C PHE A 70 5.71 -15.60 -37.82
N LYS A 71 5.61 -14.94 -38.98
CA LYS A 71 5.15 -15.59 -40.23
C LYS A 71 6.06 -16.76 -40.64
N LYS A 72 7.38 -16.62 -40.45
CA LYS A 72 8.34 -17.68 -40.78
C LYS A 72 8.22 -18.88 -39.83
N LYS A 73 7.86 -18.66 -38.57
CA LYS A 73 7.61 -19.72 -37.58
C LYS A 73 6.32 -20.52 -37.87
N ILE A 74 5.28 -19.86 -38.38
CA ILE A 74 4.01 -20.50 -38.79
C ILE A 74 4.17 -21.27 -40.10
N PHE A 75 4.97 -20.76 -41.05
CA PHE A 75 5.22 -21.45 -42.32
C PHE A 75 6.08 -22.72 -42.14
N LEU A 76 6.98 -22.74 -41.16
CA LEU A 76 7.83 -23.92 -40.85
C LEU A 76 7.09 -25.06 -40.13
N LEU A 77 5.88 -24.83 -39.59
CA LEU A 77 5.09 -25.86 -38.93
C LEU A 77 4.15 -26.63 -39.87
N ARG A 78 4.08 -26.27 -41.17
CA ARG A 78 3.07 -26.83 -42.09
C ARG A 78 3.60 -27.47 -43.37
N TYR A 79 4.90 -27.68 -43.53
CA TYR A 79 5.44 -28.26 -44.77
C TYR A 79 6.50 -29.32 -44.51
N GLN A 80 6.01 -30.51 -44.14
CA GLN A 80 6.78 -31.74 -44.20
C GLN A 80 6.13 -32.65 -45.27
N SER A 81 6.38 -32.35 -46.54
CA SER A 81 6.40 -33.38 -47.59
C SER A 81 7.07 -32.85 -48.86
N ASN A 82 7.95 -33.69 -49.39
CA ASN A 82 8.47 -33.76 -50.75
C ASN A 82 9.38 -32.68 -51.37
N THR A 83 10.62 -33.16 -51.54
CA THR A 83 11.49 -33.11 -52.74
C THR A 83 12.01 -31.77 -53.26
N GLN A 84 13.35 -31.68 -53.19
CA GLN A 84 14.26 -31.22 -54.24
C GLN A 84 13.86 -29.96 -55.01
N SER A 85 14.24 -28.79 -54.47
CA SER A 85 14.87 -27.69 -55.22
C SER A 85 14.93 -26.45 -54.35
N PHE A 86 15.91 -26.36 -53.45
CA PHE A 86 16.35 -25.06 -52.94
C PHE A 86 17.81 -25.09 -52.48
N LEU A 87 18.65 -25.76 -53.27
CA LEU A 87 20.07 -25.43 -53.37
C LEU A 87 20.14 -24.17 -54.24
N LEU A 88 20.26 -22.99 -53.60
CA LEU A 88 20.81 -21.71 -54.13
C LEU A 88 20.22 -20.49 -53.39
N TRP A 89 20.20 -20.51 -52.05
CA TRP A 89 20.27 -19.26 -51.28
C TRP A 89 20.80 -19.51 -49.88
N GLN A 90 22.04 -20.00 -49.81
CA GLN A 90 22.74 -20.19 -48.55
C GLN A 90 24.10 -19.49 -48.63
N ASN A 91 24.09 -18.19 -48.35
CA ASN A 91 25.27 -17.42 -47.97
C ASN A 91 24.76 -16.18 -47.21
N ASN A 92 24.71 -16.21 -45.88
CA ASN A 92 25.78 -16.03 -44.90
C ASN A 92 25.66 -14.64 -44.25
N ASN A 93 25.15 -14.62 -43.01
CA ASN A 93 25.73 -13.88 -41.86
C ASN A 93 24.76 -13.66 -40.69
N PHE A 94 23.66 -14.43 -40.55
CA PHE A 94 22.92 -14.44 -39.28
C PHE A 94 23.37 -15.62 -38.41
N LYS A 95 24.40 -15.37 -37.58
CA LYS A 95 24.80 -16.30 -36.53
C LYS A 95 23.69 -16.35 -35.48
N TRP A 96 22.96 -17.46 -35.46
CA TRP A 96 21.98 -17.75 -34.42
C TRP A 96 22.62 -17.62 -33.04
N ILE A 97 21.93 -16.91 -32.14
CA ILE A 97 22.32 -16.82 -30.73
C ILE A 97 22.34 -18.25 -30.18
N LYS A 98 23.50 -18.74 -29.74
CA LYS A 98 23.59 -20.10 -29.20
C LYS A 98 22.69 -20.20 -27.96
N PRO A 99 21.92 -21.28 -27.76
CA PRO A 99 20.96 -21.43 -26.66
C PRO A 99 21.58 -21.17 -25.27
N LYS A 100 22.86 -21.52 -25.11
CA LYS A 100 23.62 -21.27 -23.87
C LYS A 100 23.81 -19.78 -23.50
N TYR A 101 23.63 -18.87 -24.45
CA TYR A 101 23.67 -17.43 -24.21
C TYR A 101 22.28 -16.82 -24.03
N LEU A 102 21.21 -17.58 -24.32
CA LEU A 102 19.85 -17.09 -24.23
C LEU A 102 19.55 -16.62 -22.80
N LEU A 103 19.86 -17.45 -21.79
CA LEU A 103 19.71 -17.11 -20.37
C LEU A 103 20.46 -15.83 -19.99
N GLY A 104 21.69 -15.66 -20.49
CA GLY A 104 22.50 -14.47 -20.22
C GLY A 104 21.92 -13.21 -20.85
N TYR A 105 21.39 -13.30 -22.08
CA TYR A 105 20.69 -12.18 -22.71
C TYR A 105 19.36 -11.88 -22.03
N THR A 106 18.61 -12.90 -21.58
CA THR A 106 17.38 -12.69 -20.81
C THR A 106 17.66 -11.97 -19.50
N LEU A 107 18.69 -12.40 -18.75
CA LEU A 107 19.10 -11.74 -17.50
C LEU A 107 19.62 -10.32 -17.73
N LEU A 108 20.36 -10.09 -18.81
CA LEU A 108 20.84 -8.75 -19.19
C LEU A 108 19.66 -7.83 -19.56
N ILE A 109 18.68 -8.33 -20.31
CA ILE A 109 17.46 -7.59 -20.67
C ILE A 109 16.64 -7.29 -19.42
N LEU A 110 16.46 -8.25 -18.51
CA LEU A 110 15.80 -8.02 -17.22
C LEU A 110 16.53 -6.96 -16.39
N ALA A 111 17.86 -6.99 -16.32
CA ALA A 111 18.67 -5.99 -15.62
C ALA A 111 18.57 -4.59 -16.26
N LEU A 112 18.55 -4.52 -17.59
CA LEU A 112 18.39 -3.27 -18.33
C LEU A 112 16.98 -2.70 -18.14
N ILE A 113 15.93 -3.52 -18.27
CA ILE A 113 14.56 -3.07 -18.03
C ILE A 113 14.42 -2.60 -16.56
N TYR A 114 15.03 -3.30 -15.59
CA TYR A 114 15.04 -2.92 -14.17
C TYR A 114 15.74 -1.57 -13.95
N GLN A 115 16.87 -1.31 -14.60
CA GLN A 115 17.55 -0.01 -14.53
C GLN A 115 16.73 1.11 -15.17
N THR A 116 16.02 0.83 -16.27
CA THR A 116 15.26 1.86 -17.01
C THR A 116 13.90 2.16 -16.41
N ASN A 117 13.26 1.18 -15.76
CA ASN A 117 11.98 1.37 -15.09
C ASN A 117 11.87 0.38 -13.93
N PRO A 118 12.43 0.72 -12.74
CA PRO A 118 12.37 -0.14 -11.56
C PRO A 118 10.93 -0.48 -11.20
N TYR A 119 10.00 0.47 -11.38
CA TYR A 119 8.59 0.33 -11.03
C TYR A 119 7.87 -0.80 -11.79
N LEU A 120 8.25 -1.06 -13.06
CA LEU A 120 7.71 -2.15 -13.87
C LEU A 120 8.05 -3.53 -13.31
N PHE A 121 9.17 -3.68 -12.62
CA PHE A 121 9.51 -4.93 -11.94
C PHE A 121 9.12 -4.93 -10.47
N THR A 122 9.25 -3.83 -9.74
CA THR A 122 8.95 -3.84 -8.31
C THR A 122 7.50 -4.22 -8.07
N ASN A 123 6.56 -3.69 -8.86
CA ASN A 123 5.14 -4.03 -8.65
C ASN A 123 4.87 -5.48 -9.07
N THR A 124 5.26 -5.88 -10.28
CA THR A 124 4.99 -7.24 -10.77
C THR A 124 5.76 -8.33 -10.00
N VAL A 125 6.98 -8.05 -9.55
CA VAL A 125 7.76 -8.96 -8.70
C VAL A 125 7.21 -8.96 -7.28
N ASN A 126 6.79 -7.83 -6.71
CA ASN A 126 6.14 -7.82 -5.39
C ASN A 126 4.79 -8.54 -5.43
N ASP A 127 3.99 -8.39 -6.48
CA ASP A 127 2.75 -9.12 -6.70
C ASP A 127 3.02 -10.63 -6.83
N LEU A 128 4.09 -10.99 -7.56
CA LEU A 128 4.52 -12.38 -7.73
C LEU A 128 5.04 -12.98 -6.41
N VAL A 129 5.87 -12.24 -5.67
CA VAL A 129 6.37 -12.66 -4.36
C VAL A 129 5.20 -12.80 -3.39
N ASN A 130 4.26 -11.87 -3.36
CA ASN A 130 3.11 -11.93 -2.48
C ASN A 130 2.19 -13.12 -2.82
N SER A 131 1.93 -13.37 -4.10
CA SER A 131 1.10 -14.50 -4.54
C SER A 131 1.79 -15.87 -4.37
N ILE A 132 3.11 -15.96 -4.57
CA ILE A 132 3.84 -17.24 -4.51
C ILE A 132 4.36 -17.56 -3.11
N VAL A 133 4.94 -16.57 -2.42
CA VAL A 133 5.60 -16.74 -1.12
C VAL A 133 4.58 -16.68 0.00
N TYR A 134 3.79 -15.61 0.06
CA TYR A 134 2.89 -15.39 1.20
C TYR A 134 1.52 -16.05 1.03
N LYS A 135 1.04 -16.23 -0.21
CA LYS A 135 -0.25 -16.87 -0.52
C LYS A 135 -1.37 -16.35 0.41
N PRO A 136 -1.71 -15.05 0.34
CA PRO A 136 -2.76 -14.47 1.15
C PRO A 136 -4.07 -15.24 0.97
N THR A 137 -4.61 -15.74 2.08
CA THR A 137 -5.89 -16.46 2.14
C THR A 137 -6.69 -15.94 3.32
N PRO A 138 -8.04 -15.89 3.21
CA PRO A 138 -8.89 -15.57 4.34
C PRO A 138 -8.56 -16.43 5.57
N PRO A 139 -8.52 -15.85 6.79
CA PRO A 139 -8.29 -16.61 8.01
C PRO A 139 -9.41 -17.63 8.22
N VAL A 140 -9.04 -18.83 8.67
CA VAL A 140 -9.95 -19.94 8.99
C VAL A 140 -10.21 -20.03 10.49
N LEU A 141 -9.24 -19.61 11.31
CA LEU A 141 -9.40 -19.52 12.76
C LEU A 141 -10.04 -18.20 13.16
N ASN A 142 -10.85 -18.25 14.22
CA ASN A 142 -11.37 -17.05 14.87
C ASN A 142 -10.20 -16.25 15.45
N SER A 143 -10.13 -14.98 15.07
CA SER A 143 -9.25 -14.00 15.69
C SER A 143 -9.58 -13.86 17.19
N PRO A 144 -8.61 -13.58 18.07
CA PRO A 144 -8.87 -13.19 19.46
C PRO A 144 -9.57 -11.82 19.57
N TRP A 145 -9.83 -11.16 18.44
CA TRP A 145 -10.56 -9.91 18.37
C TRP A 145 -12.07 -10.11 18.65
N PRO A 146 -12.70 -9.27 19.49
CA PRO A 146 -12.07 -8.19 20.26
C PRO A 146 -11.26 -8.73 21.45
N TRP A 147 -10.09 -8.14 21.66
CA TRP A 147 -9.22 -8.51 22.78
C TRP A 147 -9.88 -8.15 24.12
N GLN A 148 -9.91 -9.10 25.06
CA GLN A 148 -10.50 -8.89 26.38
C GLN A 148 -9.70 -7.91 27.26
N ASP A 149 -8.36 -7.93 27.16
CA ASP A 149 -7.48 -6.98 27.86
C ASP A 149 -7.10 -5.81 26.92
N ASN A 150 -8.10 -4.99 26.59
CA ASN A 150 -7.98 -3.83 25.71
C ASN A 150 -7.80 -2.49 26.45
N THR A 151 -7.48 -2.53 27.74
CA THR A 151 -7.41 -1.32 28.59
C THR A 151 -6.01 -0.95 29.06
N ARG A 152 -5.02 -1.82 28.83
CA ARG A 152 -3.62 -1.58 29.22
C ARG A 152 -2.63 -2.29 28.29
N ILE A 153 -1.46 -1.68 28.18
CA ILE A 153 -0.27 -2.25 27.54
C ILE A 153 0.11 -3.58 28.19
N ASP A 154 0.59 -4.53 27.39
CA ASP A 154 1.11 -5.82 27.87
C ASP A 154 2.17 -5.61 28.98
N PRO A 155 2.07 -6.32 30.13
CA PRO A 155 3.02 -6.18 31.23
C PRO A 155 4.49 -6.38 30.85
N ILE A 156 4.80 -7.20 29.85
CA ILE A 156 6.17 -7.43 29.35
C ILE A 156 6.72 -6.13 28.74
N ILE A 157 5.88 -5.38 28.03
CA ILE A 157 6.24 -4.12 27.39
C ILE A 157 6.25 -2.96 28.38
N ALA A 158 5.25 -2.92 29.26
CA ALA A 158 5.16 -1.89 30.30
C ALA A 158 6.36 -1.91 31.26
N ASN A 159 6.92 -3.09 31.53
CA ASN A 159 8.07 -3.28 32.43
C ASN A 159 9.37 -3.60 31.69
N MET A 160 9.44 -3.34 30.39
CA MET A 160 10.65 -3.62 29.60
C MET A 160 11.83 -2.76 30.11
N PRO A 161 12.98 -3.38 30.47
CA PRO A 161 14.15 -2.63 30.89
C PRO A 161 14.72 -1.76 29.76
N SER A 162 15.14 -0.53 30.06
CA SER A 162 15.64 0.40 29.03
C SER A 162 16.93 -0.07 28.34
N ASP A 163 17.72 -0.92 29.00
CA ASP A 163 18.93 -1.54 28.44
C ASP A 163 18.63 -2.66 27.44
N VAL A 164 17.38 -3.13 27.36
CA VAL A 164 16.90 -4.02 26.29
C VAL A 164 16.59 -3.22 25.01
N GLU A 165 16.14 -1.98 25.12
CA GLU A 165 15.70 -1.12 24.00
C GLU A 165 16.88 -0.53 23.18
N THR A 166 17.88 -1.36 22.87
CA THR A 166 19.12 -0.97 22.16
C THR A 166 19.04 -1.22 20.65
N SER A 167 18.27 -2.21 20.23
CA SER A 167 18.00 -2.50 18.81
C SER A 167 16.67 -3.23 18.65
N ILE A 168 16.14 -3.23 17.42
CA ILE A 168 14.93 -3.97 17.04
C ILE A 168 15.07 -5.45 17.40
N GLU A 169 16.23 -6.06 17.13
CA GLU A 169 16.52 -7.47 17.42
C GLU A 169 16.56 -7.75 18.92
N SER A 170 17.09 -6.82 19.72
CA SER A 170 17.15 -6.95 21.19
C SER A 170 15.73 -6.95 21.79
N VAL A 171 14.90 -6.00 21.37
CA VAL A 171 13.49 -5.91 21.79
C VAL A 171 12.71 -7.15 21.35
N ALA A 172 12.83 -7.55 20.08
CA ALA A 172 12.17 -8.73 19.55
C ALA A 172 12.56 -10.01 20.32
N LYS A 173 13.86 -10.19 20.58
CA LYS A 173 14.38 -11.32 21.35
C LYS A 173 13.82 -11.33 22.78
N TYR A 174 13.78 -10.18 23.44
CA TYR A 174 13.20 -10.06 24.78
C TYR A 174 11.74 -10.48 24.80
N ILE A 175 10.92 -9.96 23.87
CA ILE A 175 9.51 -10.33 23.74
C ILE A 175 9.35 -11.84 23.51
N ALA A 176 10.13 -12.42 22.60
CA ALA A 176 10.06 -13.86 22.29
C ALA A 176 10.44 -14.76 23.47
N GLN A 177 11.37 -14.31 24.34
CA GLN A 177 11.80 -15.05 25.53
C GLN A 177 10.80 -15.01 26.68
N HIS A 178 10.01 -13.93 26.78
CA HIS A 178 9.07 -13.71 27.89
C HIS A 178 7.61 -14.01 27.54
N GLN A 179 7.29 -14.20 26.25
CA GLN A 179 5.96 -14.55 25.79
C GLN A 179 5.97 -15.78 24.87
N SER A 180 5.42 -16.89 25.35
CA SER A 180 5.35 -18.15 24.62
C SER A 180 4.13 -18.25 23.70
N ASP A 181 3.01 -17.62 24.06
CA ASP A 181 1.79 -17.64 23.26
C ASP A 181 1.96 -16.77 22.01
N PRO A 182 1.70 -17.30 20.80
CA PRO A 182 1.96 -16.58 19.57
C PRO A 182 1.05 -15.37 19.37
N TYR A 183 -0.20 -15.40 19.84
CA TYR A 183 -1.10 -14.24 19.77
C TYR A 183 -0.63 -13.16 20.73
N LEU A 184 -0.35 -13.51 21.99
CA LEU A 184 0.15 -12.55 22.97
C LEU A 184 1.53 -12.00 22.58
N ARG A 185 2.36 -12.79 21.88
CA ARG A 185 3.66 -12.31 21.37
C ARG A 185 3.48 -11.22 20.31
N ILE A 186 2.54 -11.40 19.38
CA ILE A 186 2.20 -10.36 18.39
C ILE A 186 1.54 -9.15 19.07
N LYS A 187 0.68 -9.36 20.06
CA LYS A 187 0.15 -8.27 20.88
C LYS A 187 1.26 -7.48 21.57
N ALA A 188 2.27 -8.14 22.16
CA ALA A 188 3.39 -7.44 22.76
C ALA A 188 4.19 -6.60 21.74
N ILE A 189 4.36 -7.09 20.50
CA ILE A 189 4.99 -6.29 19.42
C ILE A 189 4.13 -5.08 19.04
N HIS A 190 2.83 -5.28 18.88
CA HIS A 190 1.87 -4.20 18.66
C HIS A 190 1.97 -3.14 19.76
N ASP A 191 1.88 -3.57 21.01
CA ASP A 191 1.93 -2.72 22.20
C ASP A 191 3.26 -1.97 22.33
N TYR A 192 4.38 -2.58 21.92
CA TYR A 192 5.66 -1.89 21.84
C TYR A 192 5.58 -0.72 20.86
N VAL A 193 5.11 -0.96 19.63
CA VAL A 193 5.03 0.09 18.59
C VAL A 193 4.15 1.24 19.05
N ILE A 194 2.91 0.97 19.48
CA ILE A 194 1.95 2.02 19.83
C ILE A 194 2.29 2.78 21.13
N SER A 195 3.21 2.26 21.94
CA SER A 195 3.66 2.94 23.18
C SER A 195 5.02 3.63 23.04
N ARG A 196 5.78 3.35 21.98
CA ARG A 196 7.11 3.93 21.73
C ARG A 196 7.14 4.88 20.55
N VAL A 197 6.17 4.83 19.64
CA VAL A 197 6.14 5.71 18.47
C VAL A 197 5.03 6.74 18.66
N THR A 198 5.33 7.99 18.34
CA THR A 198 4.36 9.08 18.27
C THR A 198 4.17 9.50 16.82
N TYR A 199 2.92 9.75 16.44
CA TYR A 199 2.62 10.07 15.06
C TYR A 199 3.17 11.45 14.67
N ASP A 200 3.83 11.52 13.52
CA ASP A 200 4.44 12.74 13.02
C ASP A 200 3.43 13.65 12.33
N LEU A 201 2.63 14.35 13.14
CA LEU A 201 1.69 15.38 12.70
C LEU A 201 2.35 16.52 11.92
N ASP A 202 3.64 16.79 12.16
CA ASP A 202 4.34 17.89 11.50
C ASP A 202 4.58 17.59 10.02
N VAL A 203 4.64 16.31 9.63
CA VAL A 203 4.70 15.90 8.21
C VAL A 203 3.48 16.39 7.46
N LEU A 204 2.28 16.31 8.06
CA LEU A 204 1.04 16.79 7.44
C LEU A 204 1.02 18.32 7.29
N LYS A 205 1.65 19.05 8.23
CA LYS A 205 1.68 20.52 8.24
C LYS A 205 2.77 21.10 7.34
N THR A 206 3.93 20.47 7.29
CA THR A 206 5.13 20.99 6.62
C THR A 206 5.39 20.33 5.27
N GLY A 207 4.88 19.12 5.05
CA GLY A 207 5.22 18.29 3.90
C GLY A 207 6.63 17.69 3.96
N ILE A 208 7.44 18.03 4.98
CA ILE A 208 8.78 17.49 5.17
C ILE A 208 8.64 16.12 5.81
N ARG A 209 9.07 15.07 5.11
CA ARG A 209 8.92 13.68 5.54
C ARG A 209 10.29 13.06 5.86
N PRO A 210 10.62 12.82 7.14
CA PRO A 210 11.80 12.03 7.52
C PRO A 210 11.71 10.59 7.00
N ALA A 211 12.83 9.87 7.01
CA ALA A 211 12.86 8.46 6.62
C ALA A 211 11.92 7.63 7.51
N GLN A 212 11.14 6.74 6.88
CA GLN A 212 10.12 5.92 7.53
C GLN A 212 10.55 4.44 7.63
N ASP A 213 11.84 4.15 7.45
CA ASP A 213 12.37 2.81 7.67
C ASP A 213 12.35 2.45 9.17
N ALA A 214 12.26 1.16 9.48
CA ALA A 214 12.11 0.68 10.85
C ALA A 214 13.22 1.15 11.79
N LYS A 215 14.46 1.27 11.30
CA LYS A 215 15.60 1.71 12.13
C LYS A 215 15.47 3.19 12.48
N THR A 216 15.12 4.04 11.51
CA THR A 216 14.89 5.47 11.78
C THR A 216 13.75 5.66 12.77
N VAL A 217 12.62 4.97 12.58
CA VAL A 217 11.45 5.09 13.47
C VAL A 217 11.77 4.59 14.89
N PHE A 218 12.49 3.47 15.00
CA PHE A 218 12.96 2.94 16.29
C PHE A 218 13.83 3.95 17.05
N LEU A 219 14.76 4.64 16.37
CA LEU A 219 15.68 5.59 17.01
C LEU A 219 15.02 6.94 17.33
N THR A 220 14.08 7.37 16.49
CA THR A 220 13.47 8.71 16.61
C THR A 220 12.17 8.71 17.39
N HIS A 221 11.57 7.53 17.60
CA HIS A 221 10.26 7.38 18.23
C HIS A 221 9.15 8.17 17.51
N LYS A 222 9.35 8.49 16.22
CA LYS A 222 8.44 9.33 15.43
C LYS A 222 8.23 8.73 14.04
N GLY A 223 6.99 8.70 13.56
CA GLY A 223 6.68 8.18 12.23
C GLY A 223 5.28 8.51 11.76
N VAL A 224 4.99 8.27 10.49
CA VAL A 224 3.62 8.19 9.94
C VAL A 224 3.25 6.73 9.70
N CYS A 225 2.09 6.45 9.11
CA CYS A 225 1.59 5.08 8.91
C CYS A 225 2.62 4.09 8.32
N GLU A 226 3.44 4.54 7.36
CA GLU A 226 4.54 3.75 6.82
C GLU A 226 5.55 3.33 7.90
N GLY A 227 5.96 4.26 8.77
CA GLY A 227 6.94 4.02 9.81
C GLY A 227 6.44 3.05 10.89
N TYR A 228 5.19 3.20 11.31
CA TYR A 228 4.52 2.28 12.23
C TYR A 228 4.48 0.86 11.64
N ALA A 229 4.04 0.74 10.39
CA ALA A 229 3.93 -0.55 9.71
C ALA A 229 5.31 -1.20 9.47
N ASN A 230 6.34 -0.41 9.17
CA ASN A 230 7.71 -0.90 9.02
C ASN A 230 8.32 -1.37 10.34
N LEU A 231 8.12 -0.64 11.44
CA LEU A 231 8.63 -1.06 12.74
C LEU A 231 7.95 -2.33 13.24
N PHE A 232 6.62 -2.42 13.13
CA PHE A 232 5.87 -3.64 13.45
C PHE A 232 6.36 -4.85 12.65
N MET A 233 6.54 -4.66 11.33
CA MET A 233 7.07 -5.70 10.45
C MET A 233 8.48 -6.13 10.85
N ALA A 234 9.38 -5.20 11.17
CA ALA A 234 10.75 -5.50 11.54
C ALA A 234 10.83 -6.29 12.86
N LEU A 235 10.09 -5.87 13.88
CA LEU A 235 9.99 -6.58 15.16
C LEU A 235 9.40 -8.00 14.99
N GLY A 236 8.30 -8.12 14.23
CA GLY A 236 7.66 -9.40 13.95
C GLY A 236 8.55 -10.37 13.18
N ARG A 237 9.27 -9.88 12.16
CA ARG A 237 10.22 -10.73 11.42
C ARG A 237 11.42 -11.13 12.27
N ALA A 238 11.87 -10.27 13.19
CA ALA A 238 12.98 -10.59 14.10
C ALA A 238 12.65 -11.71 15.09
N ILE A 239 11.38 -11.95 15.41
CA ILE A 239 10.93 -13.12 16.18
C ILE A 239 10.59 -14.34 15.30
N GLY A 240 10.83 -14.26 13.99
CA GLY A 240 10.55 -15.34 13.03
C GLY A 240 9.09 -15.42 12.56
N ALA A 241 8.25 -14.40 12.81
CA ALA A 241 6.90 -14.36 12.27
C ALA A 241 6.88 -13.84 10.82
N ASP A 242 5.99 -14.40 10.00
CA ASP A 242 5.71 -13.87 8.67
C ASP A 242 4.86 -12.61 8.80
N VAL A 243 5.49 -11.45 8.60
CA VAL A 243 4.80 -10.15 8.57
C VAL A 243 4.98 -9.50 7.21
N VAL A 244 3.90 -8.94 6.68
CA VAL A 244 3.84 -8.25 5.40
C VAL A 244 3.43 -6.81 5.62
N TYR A 245 4.14 -5.89 4.97
CA TYR A 245 3.74 -4.51 4.81
C TYR A 245 2.69 -4.42 3.70
N ILE A 246 1.54 -3.84 4.01
CA ILE A 246 0.46 -3.62 3.06
C ILE A 246 0.35 -2.13 2.79
N ARG A 247 0.46 -1.77 1.51
CA ARG A 247 0.12 -0.44 1.00
C ARG A 247 -1.31 -0.45 0.49
N GLY A 248 -2.01 0.66 0.70
CA GLY A 248 -3.31 0.87 0.09
C GLY A 248 -3.86 2.25 0.38
N LYS A 249 -5.18 2.30 0.49
CA LYS A 249 -5.95 3.51 0.74
C LYS A 249 -6.90 3.30 1.91
N ILE A 250 -7.18 4.37 2.61
CA ILE A 250 -8.32 4.45 3.51
C ILE A 250 -9.50 5.08 2.79
N ARG A 251 -10.69 4.98 3.37
CA ARG A 251 -11.86 5.70 2.86
C ARG A 251 -11.61 7.19 2.73
N ARG A 252 -12.11 7.80 1.65
CA ARG A 252 -11.95 9.24 1.39
C ARG A 252 -12.44 10.12 2.53
N ASP A 253 -13.54 9.74 3.17
CA ASP A 253 -14.16 10.50 4.26
C ASP A 253 -13.33 10.51 5.55
N LEU A 254 -12.40 9.56 5.65
CA LEU A 254 -11.45 9.41 6.76
C LEU A 254 -10.10 10.08 6.47
N ALA A 255 -9.86 10.58 5.25
CA ALA A 255 -8.60 11.23 4.92
C ALA A 255 -8.45 12.56 5.69
N PRO A 256 -7.24 12.90 6.19
CA PRO A 256 -7.03 14.05 7.07
C PRO A 256 -6.91 15.38 6.30
N VAL A 257 -7.65 15.52 5.19
CA VAL A 257 -7.53 16.66 4.25
C VAL A 257 -7.73 18.01 4.95
N GLU A 258 -8.55 18.03 6.01
CA GLU A 258 -8.84 19.22 6.82
C GLU A 258 -7.67 19.67 7.70
N LEU A 259 -6.73 18.77 8.03
CA LEU A 259 -5.53 19.06 8.84
C LEU A 259 -4.37 19.62 8.02
N ILE A 260 -4.46 19.54 6.70
CA ILE A 260 -3.37 19.86 5.80
C ILE A 260 -3.58 21.30 5.30
N PRO A 261 -2.63 22.21 5.53
CA PRO A 261 -2.74 23.58 5.04
C PRO A 261 -3.00 23.63 3.54
N LYS A 262 -3.91 24.51 3.10
CA LYS A 262 -4.23 24.68 1.68
C LYS A 262 -3.02 24.84 0.79
N VAL A 263 -2.02 25.61 1.23
CA VAL A 263 -0.77 25.80 0.49
C VAL A 263 -0.05 24.47 0.24
N VAL A 264 -0.01 23.58 1.24
CA VAL A 264 0.58 22.25 1.10
C VAL A 264 -0.24 21.38 0.15
N ARG A 265 -1.58 21.46 0.21
CA ARG A 265 -2.47 20.75 -0.72
C ARG A 265 -2.31 21.22 -2.17
N LEU A 266 -2.11 22.52 -2.38
CA LEU A 266 -1.90 23.09 -3.71
C LEU A 266 -0.54 22.70 -4.29
N VAL A 267 0.51 22.73 -3.47
CA VAL A 267 1.86 22.32 -3.87
C VAL A 267 1.92 20.81 -4.14
N ASN A 268 1.12 20.02 -3.43
CA ASN A 268 1.02 18.57 -3.58
C ASN A 268 -0.35 18.16 -4.17
N SER A 269 -0.78 18.82 -5.24
CA SER A 269 -2.11 18.58 -5.85
C SER A 269 -2.32 17.14 -6.30
N ASP A 270 -1.25 16.46 -6.69
CA ASP A 270 -1.27 15.09 -7.21
C ASP A 270 -1.12 14.03 -6.11
N TYR A 271 -0.92 14.46 -4.85
CA TYR A 271 -0.80 13.54 -3.74
C TYR A 271 -2.17 13.02 -3.31
N ASP A 272 -2.31 11.70 -3.30
CA ASP A 272 -3.50 11.04 -2.80
C ASP A 272 -3.46 10.95 -1.26
N TRP A 273 -4.24 11.82 -0.61
CA TRP A 273 -4.36 11.90 0.85
C TRP A 273 -5.07 10.71 1.50
N THR A 274 -5.59 9.78 0.69
CA THR A 274 -6.13 8.50 1.18
C THR A 274 -5.04 7.44 1.34
N ASN A 275 -3.83 7.66 0.83
CA ASN A 275 -2.75 6.67 0.94
C ASN A 275 -2.47 6.31 2.40
N HIS A 276 -2.42 5.02 2.67
CA HIS A 276 -2.19 4.46 4.01
C HIS A 276 -1.37 3.18 3.95
N ALA A 277 -0.84 2.78 5.10
CA ALA A 277 -0.04 1.58 5.24
C ALA A 277 -0.33 0.87 6.57
N TRP A 278 -0.40 -0.46 6.52
CA TRP A 278 -0.67 -1.33 7.66
C TRP A 278 0.01 -2.68 7.45
N ASN A 279 -0.30 -3.69 8.26
CA ASN A 279 0.33 -5.01 8.17
C ASN A 279 -0.68 -6.17 8.07
N ALA A 280 -0.20 -7.27 7.50
CA ALA A 280 -0.72 -8.60 7.79
C ALA A 280 0.36 -9.42 8.49
N VAL A 281 -0.03 -10.22 9.48
CA VAL A 281 0.86 -11.14 10.20
C VAL A 281 0.26 -12.53 10.22
N LYS A 282 1.10 -13.55 9.98
CA LYS A 282 0.68 -14.94 10.05
C LYS A 282 0.83 -15.47 11.47
N ILE A 283 -0.27 -15.86 12.10
CA ILE A 283 -0.32 -16.45 13.44
C ILE A 283 -0.97 -17.82 13.33
N LEU A 284 -0.26 -18.89 13.75
CA LEU A 284 -0.75 -20.27 13.64
C LEU A 284 -1.30 -20.59 12.24
N ASP A 285 -0.50 -20.28 11.21
CA ASP A 285 -0.84 -20.43 9.79
C ASP A 285 -2.03 -19.61 9.25
N ASN A 286 -2.55 -18.65 10.02
CA ASN A 286 -3.65 -17.78 9.62
C ASN A 286 -3.19 -16.31 9.50
N TRP A 287 -3.53 -15.67 8.39
CA TRP A 287 -3.26 -14.25 8.17
C TRP A 287 -4.22 -13.37 8.97
N GLN A 288 -3.68 -12.47 9.77
CA GLN A 288 -4.41 -11.51 10.60
C GLN A 288 -4.00 -10.09 10.20
N LEU A 289 -4.96 -9.16 10.12
CA LEU A 289 -4.71 -7.76 9.78
C LEU A 289 -4.41 -6.95 11.03
N VAL A 290 -3.42 -6.07 10.95
CA VAL A 290 -2.99 -5.20 12.06
C VAL A 290 -2.75 -3.79 11.54
N ASP A 291 -3.29 -2.79 12.21
CA ASP A 291 -2.95 -1.38 11.98
C ASP A 291 -2.56 -0.71 13.31
N THR A 292 -1.25 -0.68 13.58
CA THR A 292 -0.68 -0.01 14.75
C THR A 292 -0.86 1.50 14.72
N THR A 293 -1.06 2.12 13.56
CA THR A 293 -1.25 3.59 13.47
C THR A 293 -2.61 3.99 14.00
N TRP A 294 -3.63 3.19 13.73
CA TRP A 294 -5.01 3.48 14.15
C TRP A 294 -5.31 3.01 15.58
N ASP A 295 -4.43 2.19 16.17
CA ASP A 295 -4.43 1.86 17.60
C ASP A 295 -3.54 2.80 18.45
N ASP A 296 -2.74 3.67 17.82
CA ASP A 296 -2.06 4.76 18.53
C ASP A 296 -3.06 5.87 18.89
N ARG A 297 -3.21 6.09 20.20
CA ARG A 297 -4.16 7.02 20.81
C ARG A 297 -3.47 8.09 21.67
N ASP A 298 -2.16 8.28 21.53
CA ASP A 298 -1.36 9.22 22.34
C ASP A 298 -0.96 10.50 21.56
N SER A 299 -1.51 10.70 20.38
CA SER A 299 -1.14 11.78 19.46
C SER A 299 -1.93 13.09 19.61
N SER A 300 -2.87 13.15 20.56
CA SER A 300 -3.48 14.40 21.02
C SER A 300 -2.71 15.02 22.19
N GLU A 301 -2.58 16.35 22.20
CA GLU A 301 -1.98 17.14 23.30
C GLU A 301 -2.71 16.99 24.66
N ILE A 302 -3.76 16.16 24.73
CA ILE A 302 -4.53 15.87 25.92
C ILE A 302 -4.17 14.46 26.38
N ARG A 303 -3.32 14.37 27.42
CA ARG A 303 -2.83 13.14 28.08
C ARG A 303 -3.95 12.27 28.70
N PHE A 304 -4.82 11.72 27.88
CA PHE A 304 -5.63 10.56 28.22
C PHE A 304 -5.18 9.42 27.32
N SER A 305 -4.04 8.81 27.65
CA SER A 305 -3.60 7.54 27.08
C SER A 305 -4.69 6.50 27.32
N SER A 306 -5.56 6.31 26.34
CA SER A 306 -6.38 5.12 26.27
C SER A 306 -5.69 4.22 25.28
N TYR A 307 -4.86 3.32 25.75
CA TYR A 307 -4.38 2.19 24.96
C TYR A 307 -5.53 1.52 24.17
N SER A 308 -5.25 1.01 22.96
CA SER A 308 -6.24 0.36 22.11
C SER A 308 -5.70 -0.89 21.43
N THR A 309 -6.61 -1.78 21.06
CA THR A 309 -6.38 -2.99 20.25
C THR A 309 -7.52 -3.18 19.25
N GLU A 310 -8.20 -2.10 18.90
CA GLU A 310 -9.34 -2.13 17.99
C GLU A 310 -8.91 -2.56 16.58
N TYR A 311 -7.66 -2.29 16.19
CA TYR A 311 -7.07 -2.67 14.90
C TYR A 311 -6.03 -3.78 15.00
N LEU A 312 -5.83 -4.37 16.19
CA LEU A 312 -5.00 -5.56 16.39
C LEU A 312 -5.78 -6.83 16.06
N THR A 313 -5.35 -7.56 15.02
CA THR A 313 -6.01 -8.79 14.53
C THR A 313 -7.47 -8.57 14.10
N LEU A 314 -7.78 -7.38 13.58
CA LEU A 314 -9.11 -6.98 13.15
C LEU A 314 -9.62 -7.92 12.03
N PRO A 315 -10.83 -8.49 12.13
CA PRO A 315 -11.40 -9.33 11.08
C PRO A 315 -11.43 -8.63 9.71
N PRO A 316 -11.08 -9.34 8.62
CA PRO A 316 -11.03 -8.77 7.27
C PRO A 316 -12.31 -8.05 6.83
N GLN A 317 -13.48 -8.58 7.22
CA GLN A 317 -14.78 -7.98 6.91
C GLN A 317 -14.94 -6.60 7.54
N ILE A 318 -14.37 -6.40 8.73
CA ILE A 318 -14.41 -5.12 9.44
C ILE A 318 -13.31 -4.19 8.90
N MET A 319 -12.09 -4.68 8.70
CA MET A 319 -11.00 -3.91 8.10
C MET A 319 -11.38 -3.35 6.71
N SER A 320 -12.13 -4.12 5.91
CA SER A 320 -12.63 -3.73 4.58
C SER A 320 -13.63 -2.56 4.59
N ILE A 321 -14.07 -2.09 5.76
CA ILE A 321 -14.94 -0.91 5.87
C ILE A 321 -14.13 0.36 5.71
N SER A 322 -12.86 0.35 6.13
CA SER A 322 -12.01 1.53 6.20
C SER A 322 -10.72 1.43 5.39
N HIS A 323 -10.23 0.22 5.10
CA HIS A 323 -8.95 -0.02 4.43
C HIS A 323 -9.11 -0.83 3.13
N PHE A 324 -8.49 -0.35 2.07
CA PHE A 324 -8.49 -0.96 0.75
C PHE A 324 -7.06 -1.15 0.23
N PRO A 325 -6.53 -2.39 0.16
CA PRO A 325 -5.15 -2.63 -0.26
C PRO A 325 -4.96 -2.43 -1.77
N ASP A 326 -3.77 -1.98 -2.17
CA ASP A 326 -3.39 -1.87 -3.59
C ASP A 326 -3.40 -3.26 -4.26
N GLN A 327 -3.02 -4.29 -3.52
CA GLN A 327 -3.10 -5.69 -3.92
C GLN A 327 -4.35 -6.34 -3.32
N LEU A 328 -5.32 -6.68 -4.18
CA LEU A 328 -6.65 -7.11 -3.75
C LEU A 328 -6.68 -8.40 -2.92
N ASP A 329 -5.68 -9.26 -3.03
CA ASP A 329 -5.63 -10.50 -2.24
C ASP A 329 -5.41 -10.24 -0.74
N TRP A 330 -4.80 -9.10 -0.40
CA TRP A 330 -4.62 -8.66 0.99
C TRP A 330 -5.89 -8.10 1.63
N GLN A 331 -7.01 -8.08 0.92
CA GLN A 331 -8.31 -7.89 1.56
C GLN A 331 -8.64 -9.06 2.48
N LEU A 332 -8.08 -10.26 2.22
CA LEU A 332 -8.35 -11.50 2.97
C LEU A 332 -9.85 -11.83 3.09
N LEU A 333 -10.65 -11.36 2.13
CA LEU A 333 -12.07 -11.64 2.02
C LEU A 333 -12.29 -12.91 1.17
N PRO A 334 -13.32 -13.74 1.50
CA PRO A 334 -13.71 -14.85 0.64
C PRO A 334 -14.04 -14.43 -0.79
N ARG A 335 -14.62 -13.23 -0.94
CA ARG A 335 -14.85 -12.58 -2.22
C ARG A 335 -14.23 -11.19 -2.17
N ARG A 336 -13.26 -10.95 -3.06
CA ARG A 336 -12.62 -9.65 -3.24
C ARG A 336 -13.65 -8.62 -3.70
N GLU A 337 -13.56 -7.44 -3.14
CA GLU A 337 -14.39 -6.28 -3.47
C GLU A 337 -13.59 -5.31 -4.34
N ASP A 338 -14.30 -4.59 -5.21
CA ASP A 338 -13.71 -3.48 -5.95
C ASP A 338 -13.76 -2.16 -5.17
N TYR A 339 -13.00 -1.19 -5.64
CA TYR A 339 -12.87 0.11 -4.97
C TYR A 339 -14.21 0.88 -4.89
N ASN A 340 -15.10 0.72 -5.87
CA ASN A 340 -16.41 1.38 -5.86
C ASN A 340 -17.32 0.79 -4.77
N THR A 341 -17.31 -0.53 -4.61
CA THR A 341 -18.04 -1.23 -3.54
C THR A 341 -17.51 -0.78 -2.17
N PHE A 342 -16.19 -0.72 -2.01
CA PHE A 342 -15.52 -0.23 -0.81
C PHE A 342 -15.96 1.18 -0.41
N GLU A 343 -15.91 2.16 -1.32
CA GLU A 343 -16.26 3.56 -1.02
C GLU A 343 -17.75 3.77 -0.70
N ASN A 344 -18.63 2.90 -1.19
CA ASN A 344 -20.08 3.02 -0.98
C ASN A 344 -20.61 2.25 0.24
N LYS A 345 -19.76 1.57 1.03
CA LYS A 345 -20.17 0.92 2.27
C LYS A 345 -20.63 1.93 3.33
N PRO A 346 -21.56 1.60 4.25
CA PRO A 346 -21.82 2.42 5.42
C PRO A 346 -20.55 2.60 6.28
N LEU A 347 -20.30 3.80 6.79
CA LEU A 347 -19.12 4.05 7.61
C LEU A 347 -19.40 3.65 9.07
N LEU A 348 -18.71 2.60 9.51
CA LEU A 348 -18.80 1.99 10.84
C LEU A 348 -17.40 1.93 11.47
N THR A 349 -17.33 2.05 12.80
CA THR A 349 -16.08 1.91 13.55
C THR A 349 -15.93 0.47 14.08
N PRO A 350 -14.70 0.00 14.40
CA PRO A 350 -14.52 -1.30 15.07
C PRO A 350 -15.38 -1.41 16.33
N GLN A 351 -15.45 -0.35 17.14
CA GLN A 351 -16.28 -0.31 18.36
C GLN A 351 -17.76 -0.66 18.11
N PHE A 352 -18.32 -0.37 16.93
CA PHE A 352 -19.67 -0.78 16.56
C PHE A 352 -19.82 -2.31 16.61
N PHE A 353 -18.83 -3.03 16.07
CA PHE A 353 -18.81 -4.49 16.03
C PHE A 353 -18.38 -5.12 17.36
N ILE A 354 -17.49 -4.47 18.12
CA ILE A 354 -17.11 -4.91 19.48
C ILE A 354 -18.33 -4.94 20.41
N GLU A 355 -19.31 -4.09 20.14
CA GLU A 355 -20.55 -4.00 20.89
C GLU A 355 -21.67 -4.91 20.36
N ASP A 356 -21.33 -5.88 19.51
CA ASP A 356 -22.26 -6.84 18.89
C ASP A 356 -23.41 -6.16 18.12
N LEU A 357 -23.17 -4.97 17.58
CA LEU A 357 -24.15 -4.28 16.74
C LEU A 357 -24.04 -4.75 15.30
N THR A 358 -25.19 -4.94 14.64
CA THR A 358 -25.25 -5.23 13.21
C THR A 358 -26.13 -4.23 12.51
N LEU A 359 -25.60 -3.57 11.47
CA LEU A 359 -26.38 -2.66 10.65
C LEU A 359 -27.31 -3.45 9.72
N ILE A 360 -28.63 -3.18 9.80
CA ILE A 360 -29.63 -3.73 8.89
C ILE A 360 -29.84 -2.76 7.72
N SER A 361 -29.99 -1.46 8.01
CA SER A 361 -30.12 -0.42 6.99
C SER A 361 -29.60 0.93 7.52
N PRO A 362 -29.03 1.79 6.66
CA PRO A 362 -28.89 1.62 5.21
C PRO A 362 -27.75 0.68 4.81
N THR A 363 -27.84 0.10 3.62
CA THR A 363 -26.79 -0.77 3.05
C THR A 363 -25.74 0.01 2.25
N GLU A 364 -25.97 1.30 2.03
CA GLU A 364 -25.07 2.20 1.30
C GLU A 364 -24.73 3.42 2.15
N TYR A 365 -23.55 3.98 1.90
CA TYR A 365 -23.03 5.17 2.56
C TYR A 365 -23.89 6.42 2.32
N LYS A 366 -24.36 6.55 1.08
CA LYS A 366 -25.17 7.66 0.60
C LYS A 366 -26.60 7.18 0.53
N THR A 367 -27.48 7.92 1.16
CA THR A 367 -28.91 7.61 1.16
C THR A 367 -29.68 8.78 0.61
N ASN A 368 -30.61 8.49 -0.31
CA ASN A 368 -31.58 9.48 -0.72
C ASN A 368 -32.61 9.63 0.40
N VAL A 369 -32.65 10.81 1.01
CA VAL A 369 -33.56 11.12 2.11
C VAL A 369 -34.58 12.13 1.61
N GLU A 370 -35.86 11.78 1.67
CA GLU A 370 -36.93 12.73 1.34
C GLU A 370 -37.13 13.74 2.48
N LYS A 371 -37.65 13.29 3.63
CA LYS A 371 -37.83 14.12 4.83
C LYS A 371 -37.56 13.37 6.13
N ARG A 372 -37.43 12.04 6.04
CA ARG A 372 -37.17 11.13 7.15
C ARG A 372 -36.16 10.08 6.70
N ALA A 373 -35.09 9.91 7.47
CA ALA A 373 -34.19 8.77 7.34
C ALA A 373 -34.38 7.84 8.53
N VAL A 374 -34.29 6.53 8.27
CA VAL A 374 -34.45 5.49 9.29
C VAL A 374 -33.26 4.56 9.21
N ILE A 375 -32.54 4.45 10.33
CA ILE A 375 -31.49 3.46 10.53
C ILE A 375 -32.04 2.34 11.36
N LYS A 376 -31.77 1.11 10.93
CA LYS A 376 -32.16 -0.11 11.63
C LYS A 376 -30.90 -0.86 12.02
N ILE A 377 -30.77 -1.16 13.31
CA ILE A 377 -29.62 -1.86 13.87
C ILE A 377 -30.15 -3.03 14.70
N ASN A 378 -29.57 -4.20 14.48
CA ASN A 378 -29.75 -5.32 15.39
C ASN A 378 -28.79 -5.16 16.58
N SER A 379 -29.31 -5.33 17.78
CA SER A 379 -28.59 -5.18 19.04
C SER A 379 -29.11 -6.18 20.07
N SER A 380 -28.31 -6.48 21.09
CA SER A 380 -28.77 -7.27 22.25
C SER A 380 -29.96 -6.58 22.96
N PRO A 381 -30.98 -7.32 23.46
CA PRO A 381 -32.07 -6.75 24.24
C PRO A 381 -31.60 -5.96 25.48
N ASN A 382 -30.40 -6.29 25.98
CA ASN A 382 -29.80 -5.65 27.15
C ASN A 382 -28.84 -4.50 26.78
N TYR A 383 -28.76 -4.10 25.51
CA TYR A 383 -27.88 -3.03 25.08
C TYR A 383 -28.36 -1.68 25.65
N ARG A 384 -27.51 -1.02 26.46
CA ARG A 384 -27.88 0.20 27.22
C ARG A 384 -27.20 1.48 26.72
N LYS A 385 -26.30 1.40 25.75
CA LYS A 385 -25.59 2.58 25.23
C LYS A 385 -26.44 3.30 24.18
N LYS A 386 -26.20 4.59 24.00
CA LYS A 386 -26.84 5.36 22.93
C LYS A 386 -26.06 5.14 21.64
N ILE A 387 -26.80 4.79 20.59
CA ILE A 387 -26.26 4.76 19.24
C ILE A 387 -26.56 6.12 18.61
N VAL A 388 -25.55 6.72 17.98
CA VAL A 388 -25.65 8.02 17.34
C VAL A 388 -25.46 7.87 15.85
N ALA A 389 -26.38 8.47 15.11
CA ALA A 389 -26.28 8.66 13.68
C ALA A 389 -26.00 10.13 13.38
N LEU A 390 -24.98 10.37 12.56
CA LEU A 390 -24.60 11.69 12.11
C LEU A 390 -24.81 11.75 10.61
N TYR A 391 -25.61 12.73 10.18
CA TYR A 391 -25.93 12.96 8.79
C TYR A 391 -25.35 14.29 8.34
N THR A 392 -24.70 14.25 7.18
CA THR A 392 -24.21 15.44 6.48
C THR A 392 -24.85 15.47 5.10
N LYS A 393 -25.43 16.62 4.73
CA LYS A 393 -26.00 16.77 3.38
C LYS A 393 -24.86 16.75 2.36
N VAL A 394 -25.01 15.93 1.31
CA VAL A 394 -24.05 15.92 0.21
C VAL A 394 -24.16 17.26 -0.51
N GLN A 395 -23.18 18.14 -0.30
CA GLN A 395 -23.03 19.32 -1.12
C GLN A 395 -22.51 18.85 -2.48
N LYS A 396 -23.32 19.01 -3.53
CA LYS A 396 -22.80 18.90 -4.90
C LYS A 396 -21.75 20.01 -5.04
N SER A 397 -20.47 19.67 -4.94
CA SER A 397 -19.45 20.63 -5.33
C SER A 397 -19.66 20.91 -6.80
N GLU A 398 -20.11 22.11 -7.15
CA GLU A 398 -19.72 22.71 -8.41
C GLU A 398 -18.20 22.97 -8.31
N SER A 399 -17.41 21.90 -8.41
CA SER A 399 -15.98 22.03 -8.67
C SER A 399 -15.85 22.31 -10.15
N SER A 400 -16.07 23.57 -10.52
CA SER A 400 -15.51 24.16 -11.73
C SER A 400 -13.99 24.00 -11.63
N PHE A 401 -13.49 22.94 -12.25
CA PHE A 401 -12.07 22.61 -12.45
C PHE A 401 -11.30 23.69 -13.27
N TRP A 402 -11.86 24.89 -13.46
CA TRP A 402 -11.38 25.92 -14.37
C TRP A 402 -11.35 27.35 -13.80
N GLU A 403 -11.43 27.56 -12.48
CA GLU A 403 -11.12 28.89 -11.95
C GLU A 403 -9.62 29.18 -12.05
N LEU A 404 -9.28 30.01 -13.05
CA LEU A 404 -7.94 30.49 -13.38
C LEU A 404 -7.21 31.13 -12.18
N PRO A 405 -5.86 31.06 -12.15
CA PRO A 405 -5.04 31.55 -11.05
C PRO A 405 -4.98 33.08 -11.06
N GLY A 406 -5.90 33.74 -10.34
CA GLY A 406 -5.94 35.20 -10.31
C GLY A 406 -6.42 35.84 -9.01
N SER A 407 -7.14 35.12 -8.16
CA SER A 407 -7.65 35.69 -6.91
C SER A 407 -7.90 34.61 -5.86
N VAL A 408 -6.83 33.96 -5.40
CA VAL A 408 -6.92 33.07 -4.24
C VAL A 408 -6.90 33.94 -2.99
N ASN A 409 -8.03 34.03 -2.29
CA ASN A 409 -8.04 34.41 -0.90
C ASN A 409 -7.27 33.32 -0.13
N LEU A 410 -6.01 33.59 0.18
CA LEU A 410 -5.05 32.67 0.84
C LEU A 410 -5.40 32.36 2.31
N LEU A 411 -6.50 32.92 2.80
CA LEU A 411 -7.05 32.69 4.12
C LEU A 411 -8.45 32.14 3.93
N GLU A 412 -8.59 30.81 4.00
CA GLU A 412 -9.90 30.27 4.36
C GLU A 412 -10.04 30.51 5.85
N ASP A 413 -10.92 31.46 6.20
CA ASP A 413 -11.16 31.84 7.58
C ASP A 413 -11.71 30.62 8.35
N ASN A 414 -11.33 30.49 9.62
CA ASN A 414 -11.76 29.43 10.54
C ASN A 414 -13.31 29.29 10.58
N GLN A 415 -14.01 30.35 10.17
CA GLN A 415 -15.46 30.40 9.94
C GLN A 415 -16.00 29.41 8.89
N GLN A 416 -15.28 29.06 7.83
CA GLN A 416 -15.80 28.17 6.78
C GLN A 416 -15.79 26.70 7.20
N THR A 417 -14.77 26.28 7.96
CA THR A 417 -14.74 24.98 8.66
C THR A 417 -15.80 24.92 9.76
N GLN A 418 -15.99 26.02 10.51
CA GLN A 418 -17.08 26.14 11.50
C GLN A 418 -18.47 26.04 10.85
N ARG A 419 -18.70 26.61 9.66
CA ARG A 419 -19.96 26.48 8.91
C ARG A 419 -20.23 25.04 8.44
N LYS A 420 -19.21 24.32 7.96
CA LYS A 420 -19.36 22.88 7.61
C LYS A 420 -19.76 22.01 8.80
N LEU A 421 -19.31 22.35 10.01
CA LEU A 421 -19.71 21.66 11.25
C LEU A 421 -21.14 21.99 11.71
N GLN A 422 -21.71 23.13 11.27
CA GLN A 422 -23.08 23.54 11.60
C GLN A 422 -24.15 22.79 10.79
N ASP A 423 -23.80 22.21 9.62
CA ASP A 423 -24.73 21.47 8.74
C ASP A 423 -24.98 20.01 9.18
N ILE A 424 -24.41 19.58 10.30
CA ILE A 424 -24.46 18.19 10.74
C ILE A 424 -25.72 17.93 11.56
N LYS A 425 -26.55 17.02 11.05
CA LYS A 425 -27.73 16.55 11.78
C LYS A 425 -27.39 15.33 12.61
N LYS A 426 -27.50 15.47 13.93
CA LYS A 426 -27.34 14.37 14.88
C LYS A 426 -28.70 13.77 15.28
N CYS A 427 -28.78 12.45 15.29
CA CYS A 427 -29.90 11.69 15.84
C CYS A 427 -29.37 10.58 16.74
N GLU A 428 -30.17 10.18 17.73
CA GLU A 428 -29.78 9.18 18.72
C GLU A 428 -30.86 8.11 18.80
N SER A 429 -30.45 6.88 19.12
CA SER A 429 -31.39 5.81 19.45
C SER A 429 -32.20 6.18 20.70
N GLN A 430 -33.47 5.81 20.68
CA GLN A 430 -34.27 5.73 21.88
C GLN A 430 -34.12 4.34 22.47
N TRP A 431 -34.09 4.25 23.80
CA TRP A 431 -34.06 2.95 24.44
C TRP A 431 -35.38 2.23 24.21
N ASN A 432 -35.30 1.00 23.72
CA ASN A 432 -36.43 0.08 23.58
C ASN A 432 -35.98 -1.31 24.07
N GLU A 433 -36.93 -2.14 24.53
CA GLU A 433 -36.66 -3.53 24.96
C GLU A 433 -36.59 -4.50 23.77
N SER A 434 -36.48 -3.99 22.54
CA SER A 434 -36.44 -4.80 21.33
C SER A 434 -35.01 -5.14 20.89
N THR A 435 -34.88 -6.25 20.18
CA THR A 435 -33.63 -6.63 19.51
C THR A 435 -33.29 -5.70 18.34
N GLU A 436 -34.27 -4.97 17.81
CA GLU A 436 -34.08 -3.99 16.76
C GLU A 436 -34.15 -2.57 17.33
N THR A 437 -33.06 -1.82 17.17
CA THR A 437 -32.99 -0.39 17.48
C THR A 437 -33.25 0.40 16.21
N GLU A 438 -34.26 1.28 16.24
CA GLU A 438 -34.55 2.23 15.17
C GLU A 438 -34.07 3.64 15.54
N ILE A 439 -33.29 4.27 14.66
CA ILE A 439 -32.94 5.69 14.77
C ILE A 439 -33.63 6.44 13.63
N SER A 440 -34.56 7.33 13.99
CA SER A 440 -35.29 8.14 13.03
C SER A 440 -34.80 9.60 13.04
N CYS A 441 -34.38 10.08 11.88
CA CYS A 441 -33.96 11.47 11.66
C CYS A 441 -34.96 12.20 10.78
N LYS A 442 -35.28 13.46 11.11
CA LYS A 442 -36.10 14.35 10.27
C LYS A 442 -35.24 15.44 9.66
N PHE A 443 -35.46 15.72 8.38
CA PHE A 443 -34.71 16.69 7.59
C PHE A 443 -35.67 17.75 7.02
N ALA A 444 -35.16 18.98 6.91
CA ALA A 444 -35.93 20.09 6.34
C ALA A 444 -36.06 19.97 4.81
N GLU A 445 -35.05 19.40 4.17
CA GLU A 445 -34.94 19.30 2.71
C GLU A 445 -34.69 17.84 2.30
N SER A 446 -35.13 17.52 1.09
CA SER A 446 -34.82 16.24 0.44
C SER A 446 -33.45 16.31 -0.23
N GLY A 447 -32.77 15.18 -0.31
CA GLY A 447 -31.50 15.07 -1.02
C GLY A 447 -30.68 13.87 -0.58
N ASP A 448 -29.45 13.79 -1.09
CA ASP A 448 -28.52 12.75 -0.70
C ASP A 448 -27.79 13.16 0.58
N TYR A 449 -27.75 12.25 1.54
CA TYR A 449 -27.05 12.43 2.80
C TYR A 449 -26.07 11.29 3.04
N GLU A 450 -24.90 11.65 3.55
CA GLU A 450 -23.90 10.72 4.08
C GLU A 450 -24.23 10.42 5.54
N VAL A 451 -24.11 9.15 5.92
CA VAL A 451 -24.41 8.69 7.27
C VAL A 451 -23.21 8.03 7.94
N TYR A 452 -22.98 8.41 9.19
CA TYR A 452 -21.93 7.88 10.04
C TYR A 452 -22.58 7.36 11.32
N MET A 453 -22.22 6.15 11.73
CA MET A 453 -22.80 5.52 12.93
C MET A 453 -21.72 5.16 13.94
N LEU A 454 -22.01 5.48 15.19
CA LEU A 454 -21.15 5.16 16.32
C LEU A 454 -21.97 4.86 17.57
N SER A 455 -21.43 4.04 18.44
CA SER A 455 -21.91 3.90 19.81
C SER A 455 -21.20 4.88 20.74
N LEU A 456 -21.93 5.49 21.67
CA LEU A 456 -21.37 6.38 22.69
C LEU A 456 -21.50 5.79 24.10
N GLY A 457 -20.34 5.52 24.72
CA GLY A 457 -20.17 5.37 26.16
C GLY A 457 -19.51 6.62 26.77
N LYS A 458 -20.30 7.56 27.31
CA LYS A 458 -19.90 8.88 27.88
C LYS A 458 -19.22 9.86 26.89
N LYS A 459 -19.26 11.15 27.28
CA LYS A 459 -19.04 12.38 26.45
C LYS A 459 -17.92 12.24 25.41
N ILE A 460 -18.28 12.32 24.13
CA ILE A 460 -17.37 12.59 23.01
C ILE A 460 -17.72 13.98 22.45
N SER A 461 -16.69 14.80 22.22
CA SER A 461 -16.81 16.13 21.61
C SER A 461 -16.92 15.97 20.09
N LEU A 462 -17.89 16.66 19.49
CA LEU A 462 -18.39 16.39 18.14
C LEU A 462 -17.33 16.60 17.03
N LEU A 463 -17.30 15.61 16.13
CA LEU A 463 -16.82 15.59 14.73
C LEU A 463 -15.40 15.96 14.35
N GLY A 464 -14.76 16.92 15.00
CA GLY A 464 -13.30 16.97 14.99
C GLY A 464 -12.79 15.60 15.45
N GLN A 465 -13.33 15.10 16.56
CA GLN A 465 -12.95 13.80 17.07
C GLN A 465 -13.35 12.60 16.17
N LEU A 466 -14.35 12.66 15.29
CA LEU A 466 -14.76 11.47 14.50
C LEU A 466 -13.93 11.25 13.23
N LYS A 467 -13.47 12.31 12.56
CA LYS A 467 -12.42 12.20 11.53
C LYS A 467 -11.03 11.97 12.15
N PHE A 468 -10.85 12.38 13.42
CA PHE A 468 -9.65 12.13 14.21
C PHE A 468 -9.61 10.75 14.90
N HIS A 469 -10.73 10.03 15.11
CA HIS A 469 -10.68 8.69 15.74
C HIS A 469 -10.03 7.63 14.85
N THR A 470 -9.98 7.87 13.54
CA THR A 470 -9.26 7.02 12.56
C THR A 470 -7.86 7.54 12.26
N LEU A 471 -7.55 8.77 12.66
CA LEU A 471 -6.26 9.39 12.44
C LEU A 471 -5.99 10.26 13.64
N LEU A 472 -5.51 9.66 14.74
CA LEU A 472 -4.96 10.39 15.89
C LEU A 472 -5.98 10.76 16.96
N ARG A 473 -6.13 9.84 17.93
CA ARG A 473 -6.32 10.27 19.31
C ARG A 473 -4.97 10.45 19.98
#